data_AF-A0A2E5WY37-F1
#
_entry.id   AF-A0A2E5WY37-F1
#
_cell.length_a   1.000
_cell.length_b   1.000
_cell.length_c   1.000
_cell.angle_alpha   90.00
_cell.angle_beta   90.00
_cell.angle_gamma   90.00
#
_symmetry.space_group_name_H-M   'P 1'
#
loop_
_entity.id
_entity.type
_entity.pdbx_description
1 polymer ?
#
loop_
_entity_poly.entity_id
_entity_poly.type
_entity_poly.pdbx_seq_one_letter_code
_entity_poly.pdbx_strand_id
1 'polypeptide(L)'
;MVERLTNRRTTKDGKYIYNLKTNPPKQPGICDVTGEELVQRKDDTEAVVRSRMEVFNSTMNEVLEYYSEANKLVKVDADQSMQVVYDAIIKKIEQ
;
A
#
# COMPACT_ATOMS: atom_id res chain seq x y z
N MET A 1 -5.06 -5.30 4.89
CA MET A 1 -4.03 -5.37 3.80
C MET A 1 -4.49 -6.16 2.57
N VAL A 2 -4.86 -7.44 2.66
CA VAL A 2 -5.22 -8.27 1.48
C VAL A 2 -6.25 -7.58 0.57
N GLU A 3 -7.36 -7.14 1.16
CA GLU A 3 -8.42 -6.42 0.47
C GLU A 3 -7.96 -5.13 -0.24
N ARG A 4 -7.00 -4.42 0.36
CA ARG A 4 -6.45 -3.18 -0.20
C ARG A 4 -5.71 -3.45 -1.51
N LEU A 5 -4.94 -4.55 -1.56
CA LEU A 5 -4.16 -4.92 -2.74
C LEU A 5 -5.06 -5.57 -3.81
N THR A 6 -5.99 -6.44 -3.43
CA THR A 6 -6.88 -7.10 -4.40
C THR A 6 -7.84 -6.14 -5.11
N ASN A 7 -8.23 -5.06 -4.45
CA ASN A 7 -9.05 -4.00 -5.04
C ASN A 7 -8.25 -2.93 -5.80
N ARG A 8 -6.91 -3.06 -5.91
CA ARG A 8 -6.09 -2.10 -6.64
C ARG A 8 -6.29 -2.24 -8.14
N ARG A 9 -6.38 -1.10 -8.83
CA ARG A 9 -6.37 -0.99 -10.30
C ARG A 9 -5.36 0.07 -10.71
N THR A 10 -4.64 -0.16 -11.79
CA THR A 10 -3.60 0.76 -12.25
C THR A 10 -3.65 0.93 -13.76
N THR A 11 -3.15 2.05 -14.28
CA THR A 11 -2.76 2.13 -15.70
C THR A 11 -1.62 1.14 -15.99
N LYS A 12 -1.41 0.78 -17.26
CA LYS A 12 -0.34 -0.16 -17.66
C LYS A 12 1.07 0.33 -17.27
N ASP A 13 1.27 1.65 -17.29
CA ASP A 13 2.52 2.29 -16.86
C ASP A 13 2.64 2.46 -15.33
N GLY A 14 1.57 2.12 -14.59
CA GLY A 14 1.52 2.17 -13.13
C GLY A 14 1.41 3.57 -12.52
N LYS A 15 1.30 4.63 -13.32
CA LYS A 15 1.29 6.02 -12.82
C LYS A 15 0.03 6.38 -12.06
N TYR A 16 -1.12 5.89 -12.51
CA TYR A 16 -2.40 6.17 -11.86
C TYR A 16 -2.89 4.92 -11.14
N ILE A 17 -3.22 5.07 -9.87
CA ILE A 17 -3.62 3.98 -8.98
C ILE A 17 -4.99 4.30 -8.39
N TYR A 18 -5.89 3.33 -8.48
CA TYR A 18 -7.24 3.37 -7.94
C TYR A 18 -7.44 2.20 -6.98
N ASN A 19 -8.41 2.35 -6.08
CA ASN A 19 -8.89 1.26 -5.27
C ASN A 19 -10.42 1.21 -5.40
N LEU A 20 -10.95 0.08 -5.85
CA LEU A 20 -12.38 -0.05 -6.16
C LEU A 20 -13.33 0.24 -4.98
N LYS A 21 -12.83 0.24 -3.73
CA LYS A 21 -13.62 0.55 -2.53
C LYS A 21 -13.38 1.95 -2.00
N THR A 22 -12.11 2.36 -1.87
CA THR A 22 -11.75 3.60 -1.18
C THR A 22 -11.50 4.78 -2.12
N ASN A 23 -11.19 4.52 -3.39
CA ASN A 23 -10.96 5.54 -4.40
C ASN A 23 -11.29 4.98 -5.80
N PRO A 24 -12.58 4.69 -6.09
CA PRO A 24 -12.98 4.11 -7.36
C PRO A 24 -12.85 5.14 -8.50
N PRO A 25 -12.56 4.69 -9.73
CA PRO A 25 -12.61 5.58 -10.90
C PRO A 25 -14.04 6.06 -11.14
N LYS A 26 -14.20 7.22 -11.79
CA LYS A 26 -15.53 7.76 -12.16
C LYS A 26 -16.25 6.82 -13.12
N GLN A 27 -15.53 6.25 -14.08
CA GLN A 27 -16.02 5.21 -14.97
C GLN A 27 -15.33 3.88 -14.66
N PRO A 28 -16.08 2.79 -14.40
CA PRO A 28 -15.49 1.48 -14.12
C PRO A 28 -14.51 1.05 -15.22
N GLY A 29 -13.28 0.71 -14.80
CA GLY A 29 -12.24 0.21 -15.70
C GLY A 29 -11.51 1.28 -16.52
N ILE A 30 -11.81 2.57 -16.35
CA ILE A 30 -11.19 3.66 -17.12
C ILE A 30 -10.47 4.64 -16.19
N CYS A 31 -9.28 5.08 -16.59
CA CYS A 31 -8.51 6.08 -15.87
C CYS A 31 -9.14 7.46 -16.05
N ASP A 32 -9.44 8.15 -14.94
CA ASP A 32 -10.06 9.48 -14.95
C ASP A 32 -9.16 10.59 -15.53
N VAL A 33 -7.85 10.33 -15.69
CA VAL A 33 -6.86 11.31 -16.18
C VAL A 33 -6.47 11.06 -17.63
N THR A 34 -6.22 9.79 -18.00
CA THR A 34 -5.71 9.44 -19.34
C THR A 34 -6.79 8.88 -20.26
N GLY A 35 -7.93 8.41 -19.72
CA GLY A 35 -8.94 7.67 -20.48
C GLY A 35 -8.53 6.24 -20.85
N GLU A 36 -7.36 5.77 -20.41
CA GLU A 36 -6.89 4.42 -20.69
C GLU A 36 -7.54 3.37 -19.79
N GLU A 37 -7.49 2.11 -20.21
CA GLU A 37 -7.96 0.99 -19.42
C GLU A 37 -7.13 0.78 -18.15
N LEU A 38 -7.85 0.58 -17.05
CA LEU A 38 -7.28 0.17 -15.77
C LEU A 38 -7.20 -1.34 -15.68
N VAL A 39 -6.05 -1.84 -15.27
CA VAL A 39 -5.76 -3.27 -15.11
C VAL A 39 -5.51 -3.61 -13.64
N GLN A 40 -5.80 -4.84 -13.26
CA GLN A 40 -5.29 -5.40 -12.01
C GLN A 40 -3.89 -5.96 -12.27
N ARG A 41 -2.94 -5.68 -11.39
CA ARG A 41 -1.59 -6.24 -11.53
C ARG A 41 -1.64 -7.75 -11.25
N LYS A 42 -0.77 -8.52 -11.91
CA LYS A 42 -0.69 -9.99 -11.72
C LYS A 42 -0.42 -10.38 -10.26
N ASP A 43 0.31 -9.55 -9.52
CA ASP A 43 0.67 -9.77 -8.12
C ASP A 43 -0.40 -9.34 -7.11
N ASP A 44 -1.53 -8.79 -7.57
CA ASP A 44 -2.65 -8.33 -6.73
C ASP A 44 -3.77 -9.37 -6.61
N THR A 45 -3.55 -10.62 -7.00
CA THR A 45 -4.50 -11.71 -6.71
C THR A 45 -4.43 -12.11 -5.24
N GLU A 46 -5.54 -12.55 -4.65
CA GLU A 46 -5.57 -12.88 -3.22
C GLU A 46 -4.53 -13.93 -2.83
N ALA A 47 -4.40 -15.00 -3.61
CA ALA A 47 -3.42 -16.06 -3.36
C ALA A 47 -1.98 -15.51 -3.35
N VAL A 48 -1.62 -14.68 -4.34
CA VAL A 48 -0.27 -14.09 -4.43
C VAL A 48 -0.04 -13.08 -3.30
N VAL A 49 -1.04 -12.27 -2.97
CA VAL A 49 -0.94 -11.30 -1.87
C VAL A 49 -0.72 -12.00 -0.53
N ARG A 50 -1.46 -13.08 -0.24
CA ARG A 50 -1.29 -13.85 1.00
C ARG A 50 0.11 -14.47 1.09
N SER A 51 0.56 -15.12 0.02
CA SER A 51 1.91 -15.69 -0.05
C SER A 51 3.00 -14.62 0.16
N ARG A 52 2.86 -13.44 -0.43
CA ARG A 52 3.80 -12.33 -0.22
C ARG A 52 3.78 -11.80 1.21
N MET A 53 2.61 -11.75 1.86
CA MET A 53 2.50 -11.34 3.25
C MET A 53 3.17 -12.33 4.21
N GLU A 54 3.07 -13.63 3.94
CA GLU A 54 3.77 -14.66 4.72
C GLU A 54 5.28 -14.48 4.63
N VAL A 55 5.81 -14.32 3.42
CA VAL A 55 7.25 -14.06 3.20
C VAL A 55 7.68 -12.74 3.84
N PHE A 56 6.87 -11.69 3.73
CA PHE A 56 7.17 -10.40 4.36
C PHE A 56 7.26 -10.55 5.89
N ASN A 57 6.30 -11.22 6.51
CA ASN A 57 6.28 -11.42 7.96
C ASN A 57 7.42 -12.30 8.46
N SER A 58 7.87 -13.29 7.67
CA SER A 58 8.99 -14.15 8.06
C SER A 58 10.35 -13.47 7.88
N THR A 59 10.48 -12.54 6.94
CA THR A 59 11.76 -11.87 6.62
C THR A 59 11.94 -10.53 7.33
N MET A 60 10.86 -9.84 7.69
CA MET A 60 10.97 -8.48 8.26
C MET A 60 11.43 -8.46 9.71
N ASN A 61 11.32 -9.56 10.46
CA ASN A 61 11.68 -9.56 11.88
C ASN A 61 13.15 -9.15 12.10
N GLU A 62 14.09 -9.68 11.31
CA GLU A 62 15.52 -9.35 11.41
C GLU A 62 15.78 -7.87 11.12
N VAL A 63 15.10 -7.31 10.11
CA VAL A 63 15.23 -5.88 9.75
C VAL A 63 14.67 -4.99 10.85
N LEU A 64 13.52 -5.34 11.41
CA LEU A 64 12.90 -4.61 12.51
C LEU A 64 13.76 -4.65 13.77
N GLU A 65 14.34 -5.81 14.09
CA GLU A 65 15.24 -5.99 15.23
C GLU A 65 16.49 -5.10 15.08
N TYR A 66 17.15 -5.13 13.92
CA TYR A 66 18.31 -4.28 13.64
C TYR A 66 18.04 -2.79 13.89
N TYR A 67 16.93 -2.25 13.37
CA TYR A 67 16.59 -0.84 13.58
C TYR A 67 16.10 -0.55 15.01
N SER A 68 15.49 -1.53 15.68
CA SER A 68 15.07 -1.41 17.08
C SER A 68 16.28 -1.32 18.00
N GLU A 69 17.27 -2.19 17.85
CA GLU A 69 18.53 -2.18 18.62
C GLU A 69 19.32 -0.89 18.39
N ALA A 70 19.30 -0.37 17.16
CA ALA A 70 19.92 0.91 16.83
C ALA A 70 19.17 2.14 17.36
N ASN A 71 18.04 1.97 18.06
CA ASN A 71 17.12 3.05 18.48
C ASN A 71 16.67 3.95 17.31
N LYS A 72 16.52 3.37 16.12
CA LYS A 72 16.11 4.07 14.88
C LYS A 72 14.75 3.63 14.36
N LEU A 73 14.07 2.71 15.06
CA LEU A 73 12.75 2.23 14.66
C LEU A 73 11.63 3.09 15.27
N VAL A 74 10.79 3.65 14.40
CA VAL A 74 9.53 4.29 14.79
C VAL A 74 8.38 3.52 14.15
N LYS A 75 7.37 3.16 14.95
CA LYS A 75 6.13 2.52 14.48
C LYS A 75 5.03 3.57 14.28
N VAL A 76 4.35 3.49 13.14
CA VAL A 76 3.21 4.35 12.79
C VAL A 76 2.06 3.45 12.32
N ASP A 77 0.85 3.71 12.81
CA ASP A 77 -0.38 3.04 12.37
C ASP A 77 -0.78 3.55 10.97
N ALA A 78 -0.92 2.63 10.01
CA ALA A 78 -1.23 2.94 8.62
C ALA A 78 -2.70 2.67 8.24
N ASP A 79 -3.54 2.25 9.19
CA ASP A 79 -4.98 1.98 8.97
C ASP A 79 -5.85 3.24 9.17
N GLN A 80 -5.22 4.41 9.32
CA GLN A 80 -5.88 5.72 9.41
C GLN A 80 -5.98 6.42 8.04
N SER A 81 -6.69 7.56 7.99
CA SER A 81 -6.71 8.42 6.80
C SER A 81 -5.32 8.93 6.42
N MET A 82 -5.10 9.24 5.14
CA MET A 82 -3.81 9.70 4.62
C MET A 82 -3.25 10.88 5.43
N GLN A 83 -4.08 11.88 5.76
CA GLN A 83 -3.65 13.05 6.51
C GLN A 83 -3.21 12.69 7.93
N VAL A 84 -3.96 11.83 8.62
CA VAL A 84 -3.63 11.40 9.98
C VAL A 84 -2.30 10.64 10.02
N VAL A 85 -2.07 9.76 9.04
CA VAL A 85 -0.80 9.03 8.92
C VAL A 85 0.35 9.99 8.63
N TYR A 86 0.15 10.96 7.73
CA TYR A 86 1.16 11.96 7.38
C TYR A 86 1.58 12.78 8.61
N ASP A 87 0.62 13.32 9.37
CA ASP A 87 0.89 14.13 10.56
C ASP A 87 1.61 13.29 11.63
N ALA A 88 1.24 12.01 11.79
CA ALA A 88 1.90 11.09 12.72
C ALA A 88 3.36 10.83 12.35
N ILE A 89 3.69 10.74 11.06
CA ILE A 89 5.07 10.57 10.58
C ILE A 89 5.89 11.83 10.88
N ILE A 90 5.41 13.01 10.48
CA ILE A 90 6.12 14.28 10.69
C ILE A 90 6.41 14.51 12.17
N LYS A 91 5.39 14.33 13.02
CA LYS A 91 5.52 14.47 14.48
C LYS A 91 6.61 13.58 15.09
N LYS A 92 6.90 12.43 14.48
CA LYS A 92 7.91 11.48 14.96
C LYS A 92 9.32 11.74 14.43
N ILE A 93 9.44 12.41 13.28
CA ILE A 93 10.72 12.79 12.68
C ILE A 93 11.26 14.08 13.29
N GLU A 94 10.38 15.00 13.69
CA GLU A 94 10.74 16.30 14.29
C GLU A 94 11.00 16.24 15.80
N GLN A 95 10.91 15.05 16.42
CA GLN A 95 11.28 14.80 17.83
C GLN A 95 12.75 14.42 17.95
#